data_AF-A0A0P6YN31-F1
#
_entry.id   AF-A0A0P6YN31-F1
#
_cell.length_a   1.000
_cell.length_b   1.000
_cell.length_c   1.000
_cell.angle_alpha   90.00
_cell.angle_beta   90.00
_cell.angle_gamma   90.00
#
_symmetry.space_group_name_H-M   'P 1'
#
loop_
_entity.id
_entity.type
_entity.pdbx_description
1 polymer ?
#
loop_
_entity_poly.entity_id
_entity_poly.type
_entity_poly.pdbx_seq_one_letter_code
_entity_poly.pdbx_strand_id
1 'polypeptide(L)'
;MSTVIEEPPIVGLSRWLKLLDEWATFYETDPKAERTPSREELSAFDRAQSLYLLKERAIQTLYLSQSPSVSLGILEGPTPKTRIWLCENCRAQARKANLSPVEYAETTGGCAKCQREGLENDYYSLYVLNVDYGALGNWQFHTPVPIGQSYFPAPRSEAAPVVGRRPVDRQGRMTRLGQPISAANRRQYPEHTVVWHVWNGIKMLRAEIN
;
A
#
# COMPACT_ATOMS: atom_id res chain seq x y z
N MET A 1 -38.73 -12.19 -16.21
CA MET A 1 -37.43 -12.89 -16.33
C MET A 1 -36.38 -11.94 -15.79
N SER A 2 -35.88 -12.17 -14.57
CA SER A 2 -34.76 -11.38 -14.05
C SER A 2 -33.51 -11.84 -14.78
N THR A 3 -32.99 -10.99 -15.67
CA THR A 3 -31.62 -11.12 -16.17
C THR A 3 -30.70 -11.03 -14.97
N VAL A 4 -30.11 -12.15 -14.57
CA VAL A 4 -28.98 -12.15 -13.63
C VAL A 4 -27.88 -11.41 -14.37
N ILE A 5 -27.63 -10.17 -13.98
CA ILE A 5 -26.46 -9.43 -14.46
C ILE A 5 -25.27 -10.12 -13.81
N GLU A 6 -24.54 -10.91 -14.58
CA GLU A 6 -23.27 -11.47 -14.12
C GLU A 6 -22.33 -10.32 -13.77
N GLU A 7 -21.73 -10.42 -12.58
CA GLU A 7 -20.80 -9.42 -12.11
C GLU A 7 -19.57 -9.40 -13.02
N PRO A 8 -19.14 -8.22 -13.55
CA PRO A 8 -17.95 -8.13 -14.38
C PRO A 8 -16.71 -8.68 -13.64
N PRO A 9 -15.81 -9.44 -14.30
CA PRO A 9 -14.65 -10.03 -13.63
C PRO A 9 -13.75 -9.03 -12.92
N ILE A 10 -13.66 -7.81 -13.43
CA ILE A 10 -12.93 -6.70 -12.79
C ILE A 10 -13.52 -6.30 -11.43
N VAL A 11 -14.86 -6.32 -11.29
CA VAL A 11 -15.58 -6.03 -10.05
C VAL A 11 -15.34 -7.15 -9.04
N GLY A 12 -15.50 -8.39 -9.49
CA GLY A 12 -15.24 -9.57 -8.66
C GLY A 12 -13.80 -9.58 -8.13
N LEU A 13 -12.81 -9.40 -9.01
CA LEU A 13 -11.40 -9.34 -8.63
C LEU A 13 -11.13 -8.20 -7.63
N SER A 14 -11.68 -7.01 -7.86
CA SER A 14 -11.47 -5.85 -6.98
C SER A 14 -12.03 -6.10 -5.57
N ARG A 15 -13.22 -6.70 -5.46
CA ARG A 15 -13.80 -7.05 -4.16
C ARG A 15 -12.95 -8.03 -3.38
N TRP A 16 -12.50 -9.11 -4.03
CA TRP A 16 -11.67 -10.12 -3.37
C TRP A 16 -10.26 -9.62 -3.06
N LEU A 17 -9.69 -8.79 -3.94
CA LEU A 17 -8.40 -8.15 -3.73
C LEU A 17 -8.42 -7.23 -2.50
N LYS A 18 -9.54 -6.53 -2.25
CA LYS A 18 -9.70 -5.72 -1.04
C LYS A 18 -9.58 -6.59 0.22
N LEU A 19 -10.25 -7.74 0.27
CA LEU A 19 -10.15 -8.67 1.40
C LEU A 19 -8.74 -9.28 1.53
N LEU A 20 -8.05 -9.51 0.41
CA LEU A 20 -6.67 -10.00 0.42
C LEU A 20 -5.71 -8.98 1.06
N ASP A 21 -5.86 -7.70 0.71
CA ASP A 21 -5.09 -6.59 1.28
C ASP A 21 -5.33 -6.46 2.80
N GLU A 22 -6.56 -6.68 3.25
CA GLU A 22 -6.90 -6.68 4.68
C GLU A 22 -6.28 -7.87 5.43
N TRP A 23 -6.22 -9.05 4.81
CA TRP A 23 -5.50 -10.22 5.36
C TRP A 23 -3.99 -9.99 5.42
N ALA A 24 -3.39 -9.41 4.38
CA ALA A 24 -1.97 -9.07 4.38
C ALA A 24 -1.64 -8.06 5.50
N THR A 25 -2.46 -7.01 5.63
CA THR A 25 -2.34 -6.01 6.70
C THR A 25 -2.48 -6.64 8.09
N PHE A 26 -3.38 -7.61 8.27
CA PHE A 26 -3.55 -8.32 9.54
C PHE A 26 -2.26 -9.00 10.00
N TYR A 27 -1.54 -9.69 9.11
CA TYR A 27 -0.28 -10.34 9.47
C TYR A 27 0.87 -9.34 9.70
N GLU A 28 0.90 -8.21 9.00
CA GLU A 28 1.93 -7.16 9.20
C GLU A 28 1.73 -6.30 10.46
N THR A 29 0.52 -6.29 11.01
CA THR A 29 0.15 -5.45 12.15
C THR A 29 0.08 -6.24 13.46
N ASP A 30 0.55 -7.49 13.50
CA ASP A 30 0.58 -8.28 14.73
C ASP A 30 1.33 -7.48 15.83
N PRO A 31 0.68 -7.16 16.98
CA PRO A 31 1.15 -6.21 17.99
C PRO A 31 2.51 -6.51 18.67
N LYS A 32 3.19 -7.58 18.28
CA LYS A 32 4.39 -8.09 18.97
C LYS A 32 5.71 -7.60 18.37
N ALA A 33 5.68 -6.64 17.44
CA ALA A 33 6.81 -6.20 16.62
C ALA A 33 8.02 -5.55 17.35
N GLU A 34 8.04 -5.45 18.69
CA GLU A 34 9.18 -4.90 19.46
C GLU A 34 10.09 -5.97 20.10
N ARG A 35 9.79 -7.27 19.91
CA ARG A 35 10.61 -8.38 20.43
C ARG A 35 11.20 -9.23 19.30
N THR A 36 12.23 -10.03 19.63
CA THR A 36 12.76 -11.05 18.72
C THR A 36 11.62 -11.95 18.23
N PRO A 37 11.44 -12.10 16.91
CA PRO A 37 10.27 -12.80 16.38
C PRO A 37 10.28 -14.29 16.76
N SER A 38 9.13 -14.81 17.19
CA SER A 38 8.89 -16.24 17.37
C SER A 38 8.83 -16.95 16.02
N ARG A 39 8.92 -18.29 16.03
CA ARG A 39 8.75 -19.10 14.81
C ARG A 39 7.37 -18.90 14.16
N GLU A 40 6.33 -18.66 14.95
CA GLU A 40 5.01 -18.35 14.39
C GLU A 40 4.99 -16.97 13.71
N GLU A 41 5.70 -15.99 14.28
CA GLU A 41 5.81 -14.64 13.73
C GLU A 41 6.60 -14.64 12.40
N LEU A 42 7.63 -15.49 12.27
CA LEU A 42 8.31 -15.72 10.98
C LEU A 42 7.37 -16.35 9.94
N SER A 43 6.57 -17.35 10.33
CA SER A 43 5.59 -17.95 9.42
C SER A 43 4.49 -16.95 9.01
N ALA A 44 4.10 -16.03 9.90
CA ALA A 44 3.15 -14.96 9.58
C ALA A 44 3.75 -13.95 8.59
N PHE A 45 5.04 -13.63 8.72
CA PHE A 45 5.76 -12.78 7.77
C PHE A 45 5.79 -13.42 6.37
N ASP A 46 6.15 -14.71 6.26
CA ASP A 46 6.16 -15.43 4.98
C ASP A 46 4.76 -15.47 4.33
N ARG A 47 3.71 -15.60 5.15
CA ARG A 47 2.32 -15.50 4.69
C ARG A 47 2.00 -14.11 4.19
N ALA A 48 2.31 -13.06 4.95
CA ALA A 48 2.10 -11.67 4.53
C ALA A 48 2.78 -11.41 3.18
N GLN A 49 4.05 -11.79 3.05
CA GLN A 49 4.82 -11.65 1.82
C GLN A 49 4.15 -12.39 0.64
N SER A 50 3.68 -13.61 0.87
CA SER A 50 2.97 -14.40 -0.15
C SER A 50 1.66 -13.73 -0.60
N LEU A 51 0.90 -13.17 0.33
CA LEU A 51 -0.34 -12.43 0.02
C LEU A 51 -0.04 -11.14 -0.75
N TYR A 52 1.03 -10.42 -0.39
CA TYR A 52 1.48 -9.25 -1.15
C TYR A 52 1.88 -9.60 -2.58
N LEU A 53 2.60 -10.69 -2.79
CA LEU A 53 2.93 -11.14 -4.15
C LEU A 53 1.68 -11.44 -4.98
N LEU A 54 0.65 -12.04 -4.38
CA LEU A 54 -0.63 -12.27 -5.06
C LEU A 54 -1.38 -10.95 -5.31
N LYS A 55 -1.36 -10.02 -4.35
CA LYS A 55 -1.91 -8.67 -4.50
C LYS A 55 -1.29 -7.94 -5.69
N GLU A 56 0.04 -7.92 -5.79
CA GLU A 56 0.74 -7.26 -6.90
C GLU A 56 0.37 -7.87 -8.26
N ARG A 57 0.23 -9.20 -8.34
CA ARG A 57 -0.25 -9.87 -9.57
C ARG A 57 -1.68 -9.46 -9.94
N ALA A 58 -2.55 -9.28 -8.94
CA ALA A 58 -3.92 -8.82 -9.16
C ALA A 58 -3.96 -7.36 -9.63
N ILE A 59 -3.21 -6.47 -8.97
CA ILE A 59 -3.07 -5.05 -9.34
C ILE A 59 -2.56 -4.91 -10.77
N GLN A 60 -1.49 -5.64 -11.12
CA GLN A 60 -0.97 -5.66 -12.48
C GLN A 60 -2.02 -6.13 -13.49
N THR A 61 -2.79 -7.17 -13.15
CA THR A 61 -3.83 -7.70 -14.04
C THR A 61 -4.98 -6.68 -14.24
N LEU A 62 -5.41 -6.00 -13.17
CA LEU A 62 -6.40 -4.92 -13.25
C LEU A 62 -5.91 -3.79 -14.15
N TYR A 63 -4.65 -3.37 -14.02
CA TYR A 63 -4.06 -2.35 -14.88
C TYR A 63 -3.98 -2.76 -16.34
N LEU A 64 -3.51 -3.99 -16.60
CA LEU A 64 -3.38 -4.54 -17.95
C LEU A 64 -4.73 -4.76 -18.65
N SER A 65 -5.85 -4.76 -17.92
CA SER A 65 -7.18 -4.81 -18.52
C SER A 65 -7.48 -3.62 -19.42
N GLN A 66 -6.75 -2.50 -19.25
CA GLN A 66 -7.00 -1.23 -19.94
C GLN A 66 -8.47 -0.78 -19.86
N SER A 67 -9.20 -1.26 -18.86
CA SER A 67 -10.60 -0.93 -18.68
C SER A 67 -10.74 0.58 -18.41
N PRO A 68 -11.73 1.26 -19.01
CA PRO A 68 -11.97 2.69 -18.78
C PRO A 68 -12.34 3.01 -17.32
N SER A 69 -12.73 1.99 -16.55
CA SER A 69 -12.98 2.07 -15.10
C SER A 69 -11.69 2.11 -14.27
N VAL A 70 -10.53 1.94 -14.88
CA VAL A 70 -9.24 1.87 -14.17
C VAL A 70 -8.43 3.14 -14.45
N SER A 71 -7.97 3.78 -13.39
CA SER A 71 -7.06 4.92 -13.48
C SER A 71 -5.84 4.74 -12.57
N LEU A 72 -4.72 5.32 -12.99
CA LEU A 72 -3.45 5.26 -12.28
C LEU A 72 -3.02 6.67 -11.88
N GLY A 73 -2.50 6.81 -10.67
CA GLY A 73 -1.88 8.04 -10.20
C GLY A 73 -0.74 7.77 -9.23
N ILE A 74 -0.11 8.84 -8.76
CA ILE A 74 0.94 8.82 -7.74
C ILE A 74 0.48 9.57 -6.49
N LEU A 75 0.56 8.91 -5.34
CA LEU A 75 0.59 9.58 -4.05
C LEU A 75 2.03 9.78 -3.64
N GLU A 76 2.46 11.04 -3.55
CA GLU A 76 3.83 11.36 -3.16
C GLU A 76 4.04 11.13 -1.66
N GLY A 77 5.13 10.44 -1.32
CA GLY A 77 5.61 10.35 0.06
C GLY A 77 6.07 11.71 0.61
N PRO A 78 6.29 11.80 1.94
CA PRO A 78 6.80 13.02 2.54
C PRO A 78 8.16 13.42 1.96
N THR A 79 8.33 14.72 1.77
CA THR A 79 9.62 15.37 1.45
C THR A 79 10.25 15.73 2.80
N PRO A 80 11.50 15.33 3.10
CA PRO A 80 12.63 15.49 2.20
C PRO A 80 13.10 14.18 1.58
N LYS A 81 13.72 14.27 0.39
CA LYS A 81 14.55 13.23 -0.25
C LYS A 81 15.77 12.84 0.61
N THR A 82 15.80 13.26 1.86
CA THR A 82 16.90 13.14 2.80
C THR A 82 16.30 12.91 4.18
N ARG A 83 16.47 11.70 4.70
CA ARG A 83 16.16 11.41 6.10
C ARG A 83 17.26 12.02 6.96
N ILE A 84 16.87 12.84 7.94
CA ILE A 84 17.82 13.49 8.86
C ILE A 84 17.73 12.79 10.21
N TRP A 85 18.80 12.10 10.56
CA TRP A 85 18.98 11.49 11.88
C TRP A 85 19.60 12.52 12.81
N LEU A 86 18.77 13.06 13.71
CA LEU A 86 19.22 14.06 14.67
C LEU A 86 20.35 13.52 15.55
N CYS A 87 21.41 14.31 15.70
CA CYS A 87 22.42 14.09 16.73
C CYS A 87 21.80 14.30 18.12
N GLU A 88 22.47 13.82 19.17
CA GLU A 88 21.94 13.87 20.54
C GLU A 88 21.58 15.29 20.99
N ASN A 89 22.39 16.29 20.60
CA ASN A 89 22.09 17.70 20.90
C ASN A 89 20.79 18.18 20.22
N CYS A 90 20.59 17.85 18.94
CA CYS A 90 19.35 18.21 18.24
C CYS A 90 18.13 17.44 18.79
N ARG A 91 18.30 16.19 19.25
CA ARG A 91 17.23 15.46 19.95
C ARG A 91 16.85 16.13 21.27
N ALA A 92 17.84 16.61 22.03
CA ALA A 92 17.59 17.35 23.27
C ALA A 92 16.86 18.68 22.99
N GLN A 93 17.20 19.38 21.91
CA GLN A 93 16.50 20.59 21.49
C GLN A 93 15.07 20.30 21.01
N ALA A 94 14.85 19.23 20.24
CA ALA A 94 13.52 18.77 19.84
C ALA A 94 12.62 18.53 21.06
N ARG A 95 13.14 17.80 22.07
CA ARG A 95 12.41 17.56 23.34
C ARG A 95 12.09 18.86 24.07
N LYS A 96 13.03 19.81 24.14
CA LYS A 96 12.79 21.12 24.76
C LYS A 96 11.73 21.94 24.03
N ALA A 97 11.67 21.80 22.70
CA ALA A 97 10.67 22.44 21.85
C ALA A 97 9.33 21.68 21.80
N ASN A 98 9.22 20.55 22.52
CA ASN A 98 8.06 19.66 22.48
C ASN A 98 7.71 19.15 21.08
N LEU A 99 8.75 18.96 20.24
CA LEU A 99 8.66 18.43 18.89
C LEU A 99 9.22 17.01 18.84
N SER A 100 8.65 16.17 17.98
CA SER A 100 9.28 14.90 17.61
C SER A 100 10.59 15.15 16.85
N PRO A 101 11.52 14.18 16.82
CA PRO A 101 12.74 14.29 16.02
C PRO A 101 12.48 14.56 14.53
N VAL A 102 11.36 14.06 14.00
CA VAL A 102 10.96 14.27 12.61
C VAL A 102 10.50 15.71 12.39
N GLU A 103 9.55 16.19 13.18
CA GLU A 103 9.05 17.58 13.08
C GLU A 103 10.18 18.61 13.27
N TYR A 104 11.08 18.35 14.23
CA TYR A 104 12.25 19.20 14.44
C TYR A 104 13.20 19.17 13.24
N ALA A 105 13.45 18.00 12.65
CA ALA A 105 14.28 17.86 11.46
C ALA A 105 13.67 18.56 10.23
N GLU A 106 12.36 18.47 10.04
CA GLU A 106 11.63 19.16 8.96
C GLU A 106 11.66 20.68 9.13
N THR A 107 11.53 21.17 10.36
CA THR A 107 11.49 22.60 10.66
C THR A 107 12.87 23.25 10.61
N THR A 108 13.91 22.53 11.06
CA THR A 108 15.26 23.11 11.27
C THR A 108 16.32 22.62 10.29
N GLY A 109 16.07 21.53 9.55
CA GLY A 109 17.07 20.87 8.71
C GLY A 109 18.20 20.18 9.48
N GLY A 110 18.12 20.14 10.81
CA GLY A 110 19.17 19.63 11.70
C GLY A 110 20.47 20.44 11.63
N CYS A 111 21.51 19.98 12.34
CA CYS A 111 22.84 20.60 12.31
C CYS A 111 23.82 19.84 11.41
N ALA A 112 25.07 20.32 11.31
CA ALA A 112 26.13 19.65 10.55
C ALA A 112 26.48 18.25 11.10
N LYS A 113 26.25 17.99 12.39
CA LYS A 113 26.49 16.68 13.04
C LYS A 113 25.33 15.70 12.88
N CYS A 114 24.20 16.12 12.32
CA CYS A 114 23.08 15.22 12.04
C CYS A 114 23.42 14.40 10.78
N GLN A 115 23.18 13.09 10.84
CA GLN A 115 23.41 12.22 9.69
C GLN A 115 22.29 12.43 8.68
N ARG A 116 22.68 12.62 7.43
CA ARG A 116 21.78 12.79 6.29
C ARG A 116 21.89 11.55 5.43
N GLU A 117 20.77 10.86 5.29
CA GLU A 117 20.64 9.72 4.41
C GLU A 117 19.80 10.15 3.22
N GLY A 118 20.41 10.23 2.03
CA GLY A 118 19.68 10.44 0.79
C GLY A 118 18.72 9.27 0.59
N LEU A 119 17.41 9.54 0.61
CA LEU A 119 16.41 8.56 0.25
C LEU A 119 16.37 8.51 -1.28
N GLU A 120 17.33 7.81 -1.88
CA GLU A 120 17.47 7.71 -3.35
C GLU A 120 16.23 7.09 -4.02
N ASN A 121 15.38 6.39 -3.27
CA ASN A 121 14.41 5.46 -3.84
C ASN A 121 12.93 5.80 -3.65
N ASP A 122 12.59 7.05 -3.31
CA ASP A 122 11.19 7.51 -3.23
C ASP A 122 10.25 6.48 -2.56
N TYR A 123 10.78 5.75 -1.57
CA TYR A 123 10.24 4.47 -1.12
C TYR A 123 8.83 4.62 -0.52
N TYR A 124 8.53 5.86 -0.15
CA TYR A 124 7.31 6.29 0.49
C TYR A 124 6.22 6.73 -0.48
N SER A 125 6.57 7.00 -1.74
CA SER A 125 5.58 7.25 -2.80
C SER A 125 4.95 5.94 -3.25
N LEU A 126 3.68 6.03 -3.62
CA LEU A 126 2.86 4.89 -4.02
C LEU A 126 2.23 5.17 -5.38
N TYR A 127 2.24 4.16 -6.24
CA TYR A 127 1.22 4.05 -7.30
C TYR A 127 -0.13 3.82 -6.65
N VAL A 128 -1.14 4.50 -7.19
CA VAL A 128 -2.54 4.39 -6.80
C VAL A 128 -3.33 3.94 -7.99
N LEU A 129 -3.79 2.69 -7.95
CA LEU A 129 -4.70 2.14 -8.93
C LEU A 129 -6.13 2.30 -8.41
N ASN A 130 -6.91 3.16 -9.03
CA ASN A 130 -8.34 3.30 -8.72
C ASN A 130 -9.15 2.48 -9.72
N VAL A 131 -10.11 1.72 -9.21
CA VAL A 131 -11.11 1.01 -9.99
C VAL A 131 -12.47 1.60 -9.63
N ASP A 132 -13.06 2.37 -10.55
CA ASP A 132 -14.38 2.97 -10.39
C ASP A 132 -15.37 2.33 -11.37
N TYR A 133 -16.27 1.52 -10.82
CA TYR A 133 -17.32 0.83 -11.56
C TYR A 133 -18.72 1.36 -11.18
N GLY A 134 -18.80 2.65 -10.84
CA GLY A 134 -20.04 3.35 -10.53
C GLY A 134 -20.81 2.68 -9.38
N ALA A 135 -22.07 2.32 -9.63
CA ALA A 135 -22.93 1.71 -8.61
C ALA A 135 -22.44 0.35 -8.09
N LEU A 136 -21.56 -0.34 -8.82
CA LEU A 136 -21.03 -1.65 -8.38
C LEU A 136 -19.90 -1.52 -7.36
N GLY A 137 -19.23 -0.36 -7.31
CA GLY A 137 -18.25 -0.06 -6.28
C GLY A 137 -17.04 0.72 -6.78
N ASN A 138 -16.27 1.20 -5.81
CA ASN A 138 -15.02 1.92 -6.01
C ASN A 138 -13.95 1.30 -5.10
N TRP A 139 -12.78 1.00 -5.67
CA TRP A 139 -11.65 0.44 -4.95
C TRP A 139 -10.37 1.21 -5.26
N GLN A 140 -9.50 1.29 -4.26
CA GLN A 140 -8.20 1.90 -4.39
C GLN A 140 -7.13 0.93 -3.89
N PHE A 141 -6.17 0.63 -4.75
CA PHE A 141 -5.05 -0.25 -4.45
C PHE A 141 -3.73 0.49 -4.55
N HIS A 142 -2.78 0.10 -3.70
CA HIS A 142 -1.52 0.80 -3.54
C HIS A 142 -0.35 -0.16 -3.76
N THR A 143 0.60 0.29 -4.57
CA THR A 143 1.87 -0.38 -4.82
C THR A 143 3.01 0.60 -4.59
N PRO A 144 4.02 0.28 -3.76
CA PRO A 144 5.22 1.11 -3.61
C PRO A 144 5.90 1.37 -4.94
N VAL A 145 6.35 2.61 -5.18
CA VAL A 145 6.99 2.99 -6.45
C VAL A 145 8.13 2.03 -6.86
N PRO A 146 9.05 1.62 -5.97
CA PRO A 146 10.12 0.68 -6.35
C PRO A 146 9.63 -0.68 -6.86
N ILE A 147 8.45 -1.13 -6.42
CA ILE A 147 7.83 -2.38 -6.88
C ILE A 147 7.08 -2.14 -8.19
N GLY A 148 6.24 -1.11 -8.22
CA GLY A 148 5.33 -0.81 -9.32
C GLY A 148 6.05 -0.39 -10.61
N GLN A 149 7.22 0.22 -10.51
CA GLN A 149 8.04 0.63 -11.68
C GLN A 149 8.38 -0.53 -12.63
N SER A 150 8.30 -1.78 -12.16
CA SER A 150 8.54 -2.95 -13.00
C SER A 150 7.42 -3.24 -14.02
N TYR A 151 6.22 -2.68 -13.83
CA TYR A 151 5.08 -2.95 -14.72
C TYR A 151 4.11 -1.76 -14.91
N PHE A 152 4.29 -0.66 -14.18
CA PHE A 152 3.60 0.61 -14.42
C PHE A 152 4.47 1.58 -15.24
N PRO A 153 3.87 2.62 -15.85
CA PRO A 153 4.61 3.72 -16.46
C PRO A 153 5.52 4.41 -15.46
N ALA A 154 6.51 5.17 -15.96
CA ALA A 154 7.39 5.97 -15.13
C ALA A 154 6.57 6.87 -14.16
N PRO A 155 6.92 6.93 -12.86
CA PRO A 155 6.16 7.72 -11.91
C PRO A 155 6.26 9.20 -12.28
N ARG A 156 5.18 9.96 -12.07
CA ARG A 156 5.08 11.39 -12.43
C ARG A 156 5.11 11.66 -13.94
N SER A 157 4.84 10.64 -14.76
CA SER A 157 4.57 10.82 -16.19
C SER A 157 3.11 11.23 -16.42
N GLU A 158 2.78 11.60 -17.66
CA GLU A 158 1.39 11.86 -18.07
C GLU A 158 0.47 10.64 -17.83
N ALA A 159 1.00 9.43 -17.97
CA ALA A 159 0.28 8.18 -17.73
C ALA A 159 0.19 7.78 -16.24
N ALA A 160 0.94 8.45 -15.35
CA ALA A 160 0.92 8.23 -13.90
C ALA A 160 1.12 9.58 -13.17
N PRO A 161 0.16 10.52 -13.29
CA PRO A 161 0.30 11.86 -12.76
C PRO A 161 0.26 11.85 -11.22
N VAL A 162 0.80 12.90 -10.60
CA VAL A 162 0.65 13.10 -9.16
C VAL A 162 -0.78 13.49 -8.85
N VAL A 163 -1.47 12.69 -8.03
CA VAL A 163 -2.87 12.90 -7.64
C VAL A 163 -3.03 13.38 -6.20
N GLY A 164 -1.94 13.38 -5.43
CA GLY A 164 -1.95 13.90 -4.06
C GLY A 164 -0.68 13.57 -3.30
N ARG A 165 -0.71 13.86 -2.01
CA ARG A 165 0.34 13.52 -1.06
C ARG A 165 -0.16 12.48 -0.08
N ARG A 166 0.71 11.54 0.29
CA ARG A 166 0.39 10.54 1.30
C ARG A 166 0.22 11.21 2.66
N PRO A 167 -0.88 10.93 3.39
CA PRO A 167 -1.07 11.49 4.71
C PRO A 167 0.02 11.00 5.68
N VAL A 168 0.41 11.91 6.57
CA VAL A 168 1.23 11.63 7.75
C VAL A 168 0.36 11.74 8.99
N ASP A 169 0.63 10.92 10.00
CA ASP A 169 0.00 11.04 11.30
C ASP A 169 0.47 12.30 12.04
N ARG A 170 -0.15 12.59 13.19
CA ARG A 170 0.21 13.75 14.02
C ARG A 170 1.64 13.70 14.58
N GLN A 171 2.36 12.59 14.42
CA GLN A 171 3.76 12.44 14.81
C GLN A 171 4.71 12.45 13.60
N GLY A 172 4.22 12.84 12.42
CA GLY A 172 5.00 12.84 11.17
C GLY A 172 5.34 11.43 10.67
N ARG A 173 4.75 10.38 11.24
CA ARG A 173 4.91 9.01 10.73
C ARG A 173 3.92 8.79 9.62
N MET A 174 4.32 8.01 8.64
CA MET A 174 3.44 7.70 7.53
C MET A 174 2.22 6.92 7.99
N THR A 175 1.04 7.37 7.58
CA THR A 175 -0.18 6.59 7.81
C THR A 175 -0.05 5.27 7.03
N ARG A 176 -0.17 4.15 7.74
CA ARG A 176 -0.34 2.84 7.09
C ARG A 176 -1.63 2.92 6.28
N LEU A 177 -1.53 2.61 4.98
CA LEU A 177 -2.70 2.48 4.13
C LEU A 177 -3.14 1.02 4.20
N GLY A 178 -4.45 0.80 4.31
CA GLY A 178 -5.01 -0.52 4.59
C GLY A 178 -5.54 -0.61 6.02
N GLN A 179 -6.42 -1.58 6.23
CA GLN A 179 -7.01 -1.91 7.53
C GLN A 179 -6.87 -3.42 7.69
N PRO A 180 -6.50 -3.92 8.88
CA PRO A 180 -6.48 -5.36 9.11
C PRO A 180 -7.90 -5.92 9.00
N ILE A 181 -8.03 -7.13 8.45
CA ILE A 181 -9.34 -7.78 8.30
C ILE A 181 -10.02 -7.93 9.67
N SER A 182 -11.31 -7.56 9.74
CA SER A 182 -12.07 -7.61 10.99
C SER A 182 -12.31 -9.06 11.45
N ALA A 183 -12.57 -9.26 12.74
CA ALA A 183 -12.89 -10.59 13.26
C ALA A 183 -14.18 -11.19 12.63
N ALA A 184 -15.15 -10.36 12.25
CA ALA A 184 -16.35 -10.80 11.55
C ALA A 184 -16.01 -11.23 10.11
N ASN A 185 -15.27 -10.39 9.38
CA ASN A 185 -14.86 -10.70 8.00
C ASN A 185 -13.97 -11.94 7.93
N ARG A 186 -13.09 -12.20 8.91
CA ARG A 186 -12.28 -13.43 8.92
C ARG A 186 -13.12 -14.71 9.02
N ARG A 187 -14.26 -14.66 9.72
CA ARG A 187 -15.17 -15.81 9.83
C ARG A 187 -15.95 -16.01 8.53
N GLN A 188 -16.39 -14.92 7.93
CA GLN A 188 -17.17 -14.94 6.69
C GLN A 188 -16.33 -15.20 5.45
N TYR A 189 -15.09 -14.72 5.43
CA TYR A 189 -14.15 -14.77 4.31
C TYR A 189 -12.78 -15.32 4.78
N PRO A 190 -12.69 -16.66 4.97
CA PRO A 190 -11.44 -17.30 5.33
C PRO A 190 -10.33 -17.02 4.29
N GLU A 191 -9.08 -16.92 4.75
CA GLU A 191 -7.92 -16.58 3.89
C GLU A 191 -7.84 -17.46 2.63
N HIS A 192 -7.96 -18.78 2.78
CA HIS A 192 -7.86 -19.71 1.65
C HIS A 192 -8.95 -19.47 0.58
N THR A 193 -10.15 -19.09 1.01
CA THR A 193 -11.27 -18.72 0.11
C THR A 193 -10.95 -17.44 -0.63
N VAL A 194 -10.46 -16.41 0.08
CA VAL A 194 -10.04 -15.14 -0.52
C VAL A 194 -8.92 -15.35 -1.54
N VAL A 195 -7.89 -16.12 -1.19
CA VAL A 195 -6.77 -16.47 -2.09
C VAL A 195 -7.28 -17.17 -3.34
N TRP A 196 -8.17 -18.15 -3.19
CA TRP A 196 -8.75 -18.87 -4.33
C TRP A 196 -9.53 -17.93 -5.26
N HIS A 197 -10.37 -17.06 -4.71
CA HIS A 197 -11.15 -16.11 -5.52
C HIS A 197 -10.29 -15.06 -6.21
N VAL A 198 -9.25 -14.52 -5.56
CA VAL A 198 -8.32 -13.61 -6.22
C VAL A 198 -7.60 -14.32 -7.36
N TRP A 199 -7.10 -15.53 -7.12
CA TRP A 199 -6.40 -16.31 -8.15
C TRP A 199 -7.29 -16.60 -9.37
N ASN A 200 -8.55 -16.98 -9.13
CA ASN A 200 -9.50 -17.20 -10.22
C ASN A 200 -9.91 -15.90 -10.91
N GLY A 201 -10.12 -14.81 -10.18
CA GLY A 201 -10.39 -13.50 -10.76
C GLY A 201 -9.26 -13.02 -11.68
N ILE A 202 -8.00 -13.24 -11.29
CA ILE A 202 -6.83 -13.00 -12.16
C ILE A 202 -6.93 -13.83 -13.44
N LYS A 203 -7.22 -15.12 -13.34
CA LYS A 203 -7.33 -16.00 -14.52
C LYS A 203 -8.46 -15.58 -15.46
N MET A 204 -9.63 -15.26 -14.91
CA MET A 204 -10.80 -14.82 -15.68
C MET A 204 -10.50 -13.51 -16.42
N LEU A 205 -10.01 -12.50 -15.70
CA LEU A 205 -9.72 -11.21 -16.32
C LEU A 205 -8.58 -11.31 -17.36
N ARG A 206 -7.57 -12.16 -17.14
CA ARG A 206 -6.54 -12.43 -18.15
C ARG A 206 -7.08 -13.11 -19.40
N ALA A 207 -8.12 -13.93 -19.28
CA ALA A 207 -8.77 -14.55 -20.43
C ALA A 207 -9.56 -13.54 -21.27
N GLU A 208 -9.96 -12.40 -20.70
CA GLU A 208 -10.64 -11.31 -21.42
C GLU A 208 -9.66 -10.33 -22.10
N ILE A 209 -8.40 -10.29 -21.64
CA ILE A 209 -7.35 -9.42 -22.18
C ILE A 209 -6.73 -9.99 -23.47
N ASN A 210 -6.77 -11.31 -23.65
CA ASN A 210 -6.23 -12.02 -24.83
C ASN A 210 -7.30 -12.27 -25.87
#